data_AF-A0A8S2LG89-F1
#
_entry.id   AF-A0A8S2LG89-F1
#
_cell.length_a   1.000
_cell.length_b   1.000
_cell.length_c   1.000
_cell.angle_alpha   90.00
_cell.angle_beta   90.00
_cell.angle_gamma   90.00
#
_symmetry.space_group_name_H-M   'P 1'
#
loop_
_entity.id
_entity.type
_entity.pdbx_description
1 polymer ?
#
loop_
_entity_poly.entity_id
_entity_poly.type
_entity_poly.pdbx_seq_one_letter_code
_entity_poly.pdbx_strand_id
1 'polypeptide(L)'
;MDIPFGLQDLITNRDLNNKISHPLFIFKNQTRRSINAHSFDQRIRLFEEHNLSKPQFWQLGSKRRSDDVGIVQENQLPREIVLATIMLLGGTPVVLYGEEIGLNQKSFPLMPWKSAGEYRGFSSCSVNSTNNCKSFISSLQTRNPTTSVKRQEALGGKSKDSLLTVYRHLSKLREYESFQFGLLEYGYDSSSNIFWFIREAPGHRGYVTVLNLNQDPDEIAHISLYDLSKTDVPSRVHYEYQWPKAHLPTSREAHIDSDNLFIHSQSVNIFWWGAKLQKPNIFFKTAKEHSQNH
;
A
#
# COMPACT_ATOMS: atom_id res chain seq x y z
N MET A 1 16.76 14.04 27.49
CA MET A 1 17.22 13.59 26.15
C MET A 1 16.03 12.87 25.56
N ASP A 2 15.19 13.63 24.85
CA ASP A 2 13.85 13.17 24.44
C ASP A 2 13.95 12.34 23.17
N ILE A 3 13.51 11.09 23.26
CA ILE A 3 13.42 10.17 22.12
C ILE A 3 12.26 10.67 21.24
N PRO A 4 12.45 10.89 19.92
CA PRO A 4 11.36 11.28 19.04
C PRO A 4 10.20 10.28 19.12
N PHE A 5 8.98 10.79 19.30
CA PHE A 5 7.73 10.03 19.30
C PHE A 5 7.49 9.41 17.90
N GLY A 6 8.13 8.28 17.64
CA GLY A 6 8.06 7.50 16.41
C GLY A 6 8.73 6.12 16.54
N LEU A 7 9.65 5.96 17.50
CA LEU A 7 10.36 4.70 17.78
C LEU A 7 9.55 3.66 18.58
N GLN A 8 8.44 4.04 19.22
CA GLN A 8 7.61 3.09 19.99
C GLN A 8 6.76 2.17 19.11
N ASP A 9 6.65 2.46 17.80
CA ASP A 9 5.87 1.66 16.85
C ASP A 9 6.67 0.65 16.04
N LEU A 10 8.00 0.69 16.11
CA LEU A 10 8.87 -0.37 15.61
C LEU A 10 8.80 -1.55 16.58
N ILE A 11 7.82 -2.43 16.38
CA ILE A 11 7.78 -3.70 17.09
C ILE A 11 8.96 -4.55 16.59
N THR A 12 10.08 -4.49 17.30
CA THR A 12 11.02 -5.59 17.30
C THR A 12 10.32 -6.76 18.00
N ASN A 13 10.07 -7.85 17.27
CA ASN A 13 9.57 -9.12 17.82
C ASN A 13 10.56 -9.64 18.86
N ARG A 14 10.51 -9.13 20.10
CA ARG A 14 11.36 -9.57 21.21
C ARG A 14 10.87 -10.88 21.87
N ASP A 15 9.67 -11.35 21.55
CA ASP A 15 9.06 -12.53 22.21
C ASP A 15 8.87 -13.75 21.30
N LEU A 16 9.57 -13.84 20.17
CA LEU A 16 9.76 -15.11 19.45
C LEU A 16 11.17 -15.62 19.74
N ASN A 17 11.27 -16.45 20.78
CA ASN A 17 12.48 -17.18 21.16
C ASN A 17 13.23 -17.73 19.92
N ASN A 18 14.43 -17.20 19.69
CA ASN A 18 15.54 -17.79 18.93
C ASN A 18 15.34 -18.28 17.47
N LYS A 19 14.36 -17.80 16.71
CA LYS A 19 14.34 -18.04 15.25
C LYS A 19 14.01 -16.79 14.46
N ILE A 20 15.05 -16.22 13.84
CA ILE A 20 15.04 -15.25 12.73
C ILE A 20 13.83 -14.30 12.75
N SER A 21 13.89 -13.25 13.58
CA SER A 21 12.91 -12.17 13.53
C SER A 21 13.22 -11.26 12.34
N HIS A 22 12.50 -11.47 11.24
CA HIS A 22 12.50 -10.50 10.15
C HIS A 22 11.82 -9.19 10.60
N PRO A 23 12.30 -8.02 10.13
CA PRO A 23 11.69 -6.75 10.48
C PRO A 23 10.33 -6.59 9.79
N LEU A 24 9.31 -6.30 10.59
CA LEU A 24 7.94 -6.15 10.15
C LEU A 24 7.47 -4.72 10.47
N PHE A 25 7.22 -3.92 9.45
CA PHE A 25 6.56 -2.64 9.62
C PHE A 25 5.05 -2.87 9.73
N ILE A 26 4.45 -2.37 10.81
CA ILE A 26 3.01 -2.41 10.97
C ILE A 26 2.50 -0.99 10.84
N PHE A 27 1.71 -0.72 9.81
CA PHE A 27 0.92 0.50 9.75
C PHE A 27 -0.13 0.43 10.87
N LYS A 28 0.21 0.98 12.03
CA LYS A 28 -0.74 1.17 13.13
C LYS A 28 -1.53 2.44 12.87
N ASN A 29 -2.84 2.31 13.02
CA ASN A 29 -3.74 3.44 13.06
C ASN A 29 -3.67 4.08 14.46
N GLN A 30 -2.57 4.77 14.77
CA GLN A 30 -2.40 5.42 16.07
C GLN A 30 -3.28 6.69 16.20
N THR A 31 -3.61 6.97 17.45
CA THR A 31 -4.57 7.92 18.04
C THR A 31 -4.65 9.35 17.48
N ARG A 32 -5.90 9.84 17.32
CA ARG A 32 -6.43 11.23 17.30
C ARG A 32 -5.77 12.34 16.45
N ARG A 33 -4.53 12.21 15.98
CA ARG A 33 -3.87 13.20 15.11
C ARG A 33 -3.96 12.74 13.66
N SER A 34 -4.29 13.67 12.76
CA SER A 34 -4.29 13.42 11.32
C SER A 34 -2.90 12.99 10.88
N ILE A 35 -2.84 11.92 10.06
CA ILE A 35 -1.60 11.49 9.42
C ILE A 35 -1.37 12.42 8.24
N ASN A 36 -0.30 13.20 8.30
CA ASN A 36 0.14 14.03 7.17
C ASN A 36 1.33 13.37 6.44
N ALA A 37 1.62 13.84 5.23
CA ALA A 37 2.61 13.25 4.34
C ALA A 37 4.03 13.24 4.92
N HIS A 38 4.40 14.28 5.67
CA HIS A 38 5.68 14.32 6.38
C HIS A 38 5.80 13.20 7.42
N SER A 39 4.78 13.05 8.27
CA SER A 39 4.76 12.00 9.29
C SER A 39 4.69 10.59 8.68
N PHE A 40 4.07 10.46 7.50
CA PHE A 40 3.98 9.21 6.75
C PHE A 40 5.35 8.81 6.18
N ASP A 41 6.02 9.76 5.51
CA ASP A 41 7.38 9.62 4.98
C ASP A 41 8.39 9.26 6.08
N GLN A 42 8.40 10.01 7.19
CA GLN A 42 9.33 9.74 8.30
C GLN A 42 9.20 8.32 8.84
N ARG A 43 7.99 7.78 8.94
CA ARG A 43 7.77 6.41 9.42
C ARG A 43 8.36 5.38 8.46
N ILE A 44 8.22 5.58 7.15
CA ILE A 44 8.79 4.72 6.11
C ILE A 44 10.33 4.81 6.16
N ARG A 45 10.90 6.02 6.14
CA ARG A 45 12.36 6.23 6.21
C ARG A 45 12.98 5.58 7.42
N LEU A 46 12.41 5.83 8.61
CA LEU A 46 12.90 5.23 9.85
C LEU A 46 12.89 3.71 9.76
N PHE A 47 11.85 3.09 9.18
CA PHE A 47 11.84 1.64 9.02
C PHE A 47 12.92 1.14 8.06
N GLU A 48 13.11 1.80 6.92
CA GLU A 48 14.11 1.39 5.93
C GLU A 48 15.54 1.56 6.46
N GLU A 49 15.85 2.70 7.08
CA GLU A 49 17.17 3.01 7.66
C GLU A 49 17.59 1.99 8.71
N HIS A 50 16.65 1.56 9.56
CA HIS A 50 16.93 0.56 10.59
C HIS A 50 17.09 -0.88 10.02
N ASN A 51 16.74 -1.10 8.75
CA ASN A 51 16.64 -2.44 8.15
C ASN A 51 17.34 -2.56 6.79
N LEU A 52 18.29 -1.68 6.46
CA LEU A 52 18.97 -1.62 5.15
C LEU A 52 19.54 -2.95 4.65
N SER A 53 19.96 -3.85 5.55
CA SER A 53 20.55 -5.15 5.21
C SER A 53 19.59 -6.34 5.32
N LYS A 54 18.32 -6.10 5.64
CA LYS A 54 17.34 -7.16 5.92
C LYS A 54 16.19 -7.12 4.92
N PRO A 55 15.60 -8.28 4.58
CA PRO A 55 14.34 -8.30 3.85
C PRO A 55 13.28 -7.51 4.63
N GLN A 56 12.65 -6.56 3.95
CA GLN A 56 11.62 -5.70 4.51
C GLN A 56 10.25 -6.35 4.35
N PHE A 57 9.43 -6.32 5.41
CA PHE A 57 8.05 -6.79 5.38
C PHE A 57 7.11 -5.68 5.80
N TRP A 58 6.03 -5.48 5.03
CA TRP A 58 5.05 -4.42 5.26
C TRP A 58 3.69 -5.02 5.56
N GLN A 59 3.11 -4.71 6.71
CA GLN A 59 1.83 -5.25 7.15
C GLN A 59 0.83 -4.15 7.48
N LEU A 60 -0.42 -4.39 7.09
CA LEU A 60 -1.56 -3.64 7.58
C LEU A 60 -1.97 -4.19 8.96
N GLY A 61 -1.99 -3.36 10.00
CA GLY A 61 -2.48 -3.76 11.33
C GLY A 61 -1.75 -4.96 11.98
N SER A 62 -2.20 -5.39 13.16
CA SER A 62 -1.72 -6.64 13.76
C SER A 62 -2.83 -7.34 14.56
N LYS A 63 -2.84 -8.68 14.54
CA LYS A 63 -3.77 -9.52 15.30
C LYS A 63 -3.75 -9.31 16.82
N ARG A 64 -2.70 -8.69 17.38
CA ARG A 64 -2.40 -8.75 18.82
C ARG A 64 -3.09 -7.71 19.70
N ARG A 65 -3.84 -6.76 19.14
CA ARG A 65 -4.74 -5.92 19.95
C ARG A 65 -6.11 -5.83 19.30
N SER A 66 -7.07 -6.39 20.01
CA SER A 66 -8.49 -6.21 19.77
C SER A 66 -8.85 -4.74 19.54
N ASP A 67 -8.10 -3.78 20.08
CA ASP A 67 -8.46 -2.37 20.06
C ASP A 67 -8.09 -1.62 18.76
N ASP A 68 -7.10 -2.10 18.00
CA ASP A 68 -6.45 -1.31 16.93
C ASP A 68 -6.90 -1.64 15.49
N VAL A 69 -7.52 -2.80 15.25
CA VAL A 69 -7.88 -3.25 13.87
C VAL A 69 -9.31 -2.82 13.48
N GLY A 70 -10.02 -2.09 14.34
CA GLY A 70 -11.47 -2.23 14.38
C GLY A 70 -12.36 -0.99 14.48
N ILE A 71 -11.88 0.23 14.28
CA ILE A 71 -12.78 1.36 14.03
C ILE A 71 -12.06 2.24 13.02
N VAL A 72 -12.58 2.31 11.78
CA VAL A 72 -12.37 3.49 10.94
C VAL A 72 -13.02 4.63 11.71
N GLN A 73 -12.24 5.31 12.55
CA GLN A 73 -12.65 6.60 13.08
C GLN A 73 -12.55 7.58 11.91
N GLU A 74 -13.45 8.55 11.84
CA GLU A 74 -13.56 9.55 10.76
C GLU A 74 -12.25 10.31 10.45
N ASN A 75 -11.22 10.17 11.30
CA ASN A 75 -9.91 10.82 11.18
C ASN A 75 -8.77 9.88 10.72
N GLN A 76 -9.08 8.68 10.22
CA GLN A 76 -8.08 7.69 9.80
C GLN A 76 -7.84 7.71 8.29
N LEU A 77 -6.62 7.37 7.86
CA LEU A 77 -6.33 7.17 6.44
C LEU A 77 -7.23 6.07 5.85
N PRO A 78 -7.74 6.25 4.62
CA PRO A 78 -8.43 5.20 3.91
C PRO A 78 -7.61 3.92 3.80
N ARG A 79 -8.30 2.77 3.88
CA ARG A 79 -7.64 1.45 3.81
C ARG A 79 -6.94 1.24 2.47
N GLU A 80 -7.46 1.84 1.41
CA GLU A 80 -6.95 1.79 0.06
C GLU A 80 -5.59 2.48 -0.06
N ILE A 81 -5.38 3.62 0.61
CA ILE A 81 -4.08 4.31 0.67
C ILE A 81 -3.04 3.42 1.37
N VAL A 82 -3.41 2.84 2.52
CA VAL A 82 -2.50 1.97 3.26
C VAL A 82 -2.21 0.69 2.46
N LEU A 83 -3.22 0.13 1.80
CA LEU A 83 -3.09 -1.05 0.96
C LEU A 83 -2.19 -0.79 -0.26
N ALA A 84 -2.37 0.34 -0.95
CA ALA A 84 -1.51 0.76 -2.05
C ALA A 84 -0.06 0.89 -1.60
N THR A 85 0.17 1.52 -0.45
CA THR A 85 1.50 1.66 0.14
C THR A 85 2.15 0.29 0.38
N ILE A 86 1.53 -0.60 1.15
CA ILE A 86 2.17 -1.88 1.49
C ILE A 86 2.36 -2.77 0.25
N MET A 87 1.44 -2.72 -0.71
CA MET A 87 1.47 -3.59 -1.89
C MET A 87 2.47 -3.12 -2.94
N LEU A 88 2.80 -1.83 -2.99
CA LEU A 88 3.61 -1.26 -4.07
C LEU A 88 4.96 -0.69 -3.62
N LEU A 89 5.21 -0.55 -2.31
CA LEU A 89 6.56 -0.33 -1.79
C LEU A 89 7.47 -1.55 -2.07
N GLY A 90 8.79 -1.32 -1.99
CA GLY A 90 9.81 -2.37 -2.06
C GLY A 90 9.69 -3.33 -0.89
N GLY A 91 10.22 -4.56 -0.98
CA GLY A 91 10.07 -5.57 0.07
C GLY A 91 8.80 -6.42 -0.08
N THR A 92 8.34 -7.11 0.97
CA THR A 92 7.25 -8.11 0.91
C THR A 92 5.99 -7.64 1.66
N PRO A 93 4.84 -7.47 0.99
CA PRO A 93 3.58 -7.18 1.65
C PRO A 93 3.07 -8.40 2.40
N VAL A 94 2.52 -8.14 3.57
CA VAL A 94 1.81 -9.10 4.40
C VAL A 94 0.40 -8.57 4.56
N VAL A 95 -0.53 -9.15 3.80
CA VAL A 95 -1.96 -8.86 3.92
C VAL A 95 -2.60 -10.01 4.68
N LEU A 96 -3.18 -9.72 5.84
CA LEU A 96 -3.84 -10.72 6.64
C LEU A 96 -5.20 -11.07 6.04
N TYR A 97 -5.60 -12.32 6.23
CA TYR A 97 -6.91 -12.83 5.80
C TYR A 97 -8.06 -11.93 6.25
N GLY A 98 -8.84 -11.44 5.28
CA GLY A 98 -9.99 -10.56 5.51
C GLY A 98 -9.68 -9.07 5.35
N GLU A 99 -8.41 -8.65 5.34
CA GLU A 99 -8.05 -7.24 5.17
C GLU A 99 -8.41 -6.72 3.78
N GLU A 100 -8.31 -7.56 2.75
CA GLU A 100 -8.65 -7.25 1.37
C GLU A 100 -10.13 -6.96 1.14
N ILE A 101 -11.00 -7.39 2.07
CA ILE A 101 -12.42 -7.02 2.07
C ILE A 101 -12.77 -6.01 3.15
N GLY A 102 -11.82 -5.62 3.99
CA GLY A 102 -12.05 -4.69 5.11
C GLY A 102 -12.70 -5.37 6.32
N LEU A 103 -12.44 -6.66 6.51
CA LEU A 103 -12.95 -7.41 7.65
C LEU A 103 -12.39 -6.84 8.95
N ASN A 104 -13.29 -6.44 9.84
CA ASN A 104 -12.93 -6.01 11.18
C ASN A 104 -12.77 -7.24 12.08
N GLN A 105 -11.53 -7.50 12.51
CA GLN A 105 -11.17 -8.67 13.32
C GLN A 105 -11.85 -8.69 14.70
N LYS A 106 -12.37 -7.55 15.21
CA LYS A 106 -13.15 -7.51 16.46
C LYS A 106 -14.38 -8.43 16.42
N SER A 107 -14.91 -8.72 15.23
CA SER A 107 -16.23 -9.32 15.09
C SER A 107 -16.21 -10.78 14.62
N PHE A 108 -15.24 -11.20 13.81
CA PHE A 108 -15.29 -12.52 13.15
C PHE A 108 -13.90 -13.11 12.85
N PRO A 109 -13.54 -14.30 13.37
CA PRO A 109 -12.37 -15.06 12.93
C PRO A 109 -12.58 -15.74 11.57
N LEU A 110 -13.83 -15.76 11.08
CA LEU A 110 -14.23 -16.37 9.83
C LEU A 110 -14.60 -15.30 8.81
N MET A 111 -14.23 -15.50 7.55
CA MET A 111 -14.58 -14.57 6.49
C MET A 111 -16.00 -14.86 6.01
N PRO A 112 -16.88 -13.86 6.05
CA PRO A 112 -18.17 -13.98 5.41
C PRO A 112 -18.02 -14.01 3.88
N TRP A 113 -18.42 -15.13 3.27
CA TRP A 113 -18.43 -15.28 1.82
C TRP A 113 -19.67 -14.62 1.20
N LYS A 114 -20.84 -14.83 1.81
CA LYS A 114 -22.13 -14.22 1.43
C LYS A 114 -22.70 -13.35 2.54
N SER A 115 -23.73 -12.58 2.19
CA SER A 115 -24.49 -11.72 3.11
C SER A 115 -25.34 -12.48 4.13
N ALA A 116 -25.50 -13.80 4.01
CA ALA A 116 -26.21 -14.63 4.98
C ALA A 116 -25.55 -16.02 5.07
N GLY A 117 -25.28 -16.48 6.30
CA GLY A 117 -25.02 -17.89 6.65
C GLY A 117 -23.73 -18.55 6.15
N GLU A 118 -23.12 -18.06 5.07
CA GLU A 118 -21.98 -18.71 4.44
C GLU A 118 -20.66 -18.02 4.83
N TYR A 119 -19.93 -18.67 5.73
CA TYR A 119 -18.61 -18.28 6.18
C TYR A 119 -17.56 -19.28 5.68
N ARG A 120 -16.39 -18.79 5.30
CA ARG A 120 -15.24 -19.59 4.85
C ARG A 120 -13.99 -19.19 5.64
N GLY A 121 -12.99 -20.08 5.67
CA GLY A 121 -11.67 -19.80 6.24
C GLY A 121 -11.27 -20.69 7.40
N PHE A 122 -10.16 -20.29 8.03
CA PHE A 122 -9.56 -21.00 9.16
C PHE A 122 -10.19 -20.53 10.46
N SER A 123 -10.95 -21.41 11.09
CA SER A 123 -11.48 -21.23 12.43
C SER A 123 -10.55 -21.92 13.43
N SER A 124 -10.20 -21.24 14.53
CA SER A 124 -9.53 -21.90 15.67
C SER A 124 -10.46 -22.90 16.38
N CYS A 125 -11.76 -22.81 16.14
CA CYS A 125 -12.75 -23.80 16.52
C CYS A 125 -12.64 -25.01 15.59
N SER A 126 -12.05 -26.10 16.09
CA SER A 126 -12.20 -27.42 15.49
C SER A 126 -13.67 -27.82 15.51
N VAL A 127 -14.15 -28.42 14.41
CA VAL A 127 -15.52 -28.95 14.29
C VAL A 127 -15.83 -30.02 15.36
N ASN A 128 -14.79 -30.56 15.99
CA ASN A 128 -14.85 -31.55 17.07
C ASN A 128 -14.72 -30.94 18.48
N SER A 129 -14.54 -29.63 18.61
CA SER A 129 -14.48 -28.94 19.90
C SER A 129 -15.88 -28.60 20.38
N THR A 130 -16.12 -28.85 21.67
CA THR A 130 -17.31 -28.62 22.54
C THR A 130 -18.43 -27.68 22.07
N ASN A 131 -19.63 -27.82 22.67
CA ASN A 131 -20.87 -27.06 22.40
C ASN A 131 -20.72 -25.54 22.18
N ASN A 132 -19.66 -24.92 22.71
CA ASN A 132 -19.33 -23.50 22.53
C ASN A 132 -18.92 -23.15 21.09
N CYS A 133 -18.25 -24.04 20.35
CA CYS A 133 -17.91 -23.78 18.95
C CYS A 133 -19.13 -23.92 18.03
N LYS A 134 -20.05 -24.85 18.33
CA LYS A 134 -21.34 -24.95 17.62
C LYS A 134 -22.21 -23.73 17.88
N SER A 135 -22.34 -23.26 19.13
CA SER A 135 -23.11 -22.05 19.43
C SER A 135 -22.50 -20.81 18.78
N PHE A 136 -21.16 -20.72 18.72
CA PHE A 136 -20.46 -19.66 18.01
C PHE A 136 -20.80 -19.68 16.51
N ILE A 137 -20.60 -20.80 15.80
CA ILE A 137 -20.93 -20.90 14.36
C ILE A 137 -22.42 -20.64 14.09
N SER A 138 -23.32 -21.18 14.92
CA SER A 138 -24.76 -20.92 14.79
C SER A 138 -25.10 -19.44 15.02
N SER A 139 -24.41 -18.75 15.93
CA SER A 139 -24.58 -17.30 16.16
C SER A 139 -24.04 -16.45 15.01
N LEU A 140 -23.11 -17.00 14.22
CA LEU A 140 -22.64 -16.38 12.99
C LEU A 140 -23.66 -16.54 11.86
N GLN A 141 -24.28 -17.71 11.73
CA GLN A 141 -25.23 -17.98 10.66
C GLN A 141 -26.48 -17.08 10.69
N THR A 142 -26.87 -16.61 11.89
CA THR A 142 -28.00 -15.68 12.05
C THR A 142 -27.63 -14.21 11.86
N ARG A 143 -26.34 -13.88 11.74
CA ARG A 143 -25.89 -12.51 11.48
C ARG A 143 -25.73 -12.28 9.99
N ASN A 144 -26.26 -11.16 9.50
CA ASN A 144 -25.98 -10.67 8.15
C ASN A 144 -24.73 -9.78 8.21
N PRO A 145 -23.56 -10.27 7.78
CA PRO A 145 -22.33 -9.48 7.81
C PRO A 145 -22.45 -8.25 6.91
N THR A 146 -22.09 -7.08 7.44
CA THR A 146 -22.05 -5.82 6.69
C THR A 146 -20.97 -5.84 5.61
N THR A 147 -19.90 -6.62 5.81
CA THR A 147 -18.80 -6.80 4.86
C THR A 147 -18.74 -8.28 4.47
N SER A 148 -18.78 -8.62 3.18
CA SER A 148 -18.58 -10.00 2.69
C SER A 148 -17.91 -9.99 1.32
N VAL A 149 -17.29 -11.11 0.94
CA VAL A 149 -16.65 -11.25 -0.38
C VAL A 149 -17.65 -10.96 -1.49
N LYS A 150 -18.83 -11.60 -1.48
CA LYS A 150 -19.85 -11.39 -2.51
C LYS A 150 -20.38 -9.96 -2.55
N ARG A 151 -20.48 -9.28 -1.41
CA ARG A 151 -20.84 -7.85 -1.39
C ARG A 151 -19.74 -7.01 -2.02
N GLN A 152 -18.48 -7.24 -1.69
CA GLN A 152 -17.34 -6.54 -2.29
C GLN A 152 -17.21 -6.81 -3.80
N GLU A 153 -17.51 -8.04 -4.25
CA GLU A 153 -17.59 -8.38 -5.68
C GLU A 153 -18.74 -7.64 -6.38
N ALA A 154 -19.93 -7.59 -5.75
CA ALA A 154 -21.08 -6.87 -6.30
C ALA A 154 -20.83 -5.36 -6.38
N LEU A 155 -20.17 -4.78 -5.37
CA LEU A 155 -19.72 -3.38 -5.40
C LEU A 155 -18.70 -3.15 -6.51
N GLY A 156 -17.69 -4.03 -6.65
CA GLY A 156 -16.71 -3.97 -7.72
C GLY A 156 -17.33 -4.07 -9.13
N GLY A 157 -18.43 -4.82 -9.28
CA GLY A 157 -19.16 -4.90 -10.54
C GLY A 157 -19.95 -3.62 -10.87
N LYS A 158 -20.45 -2.90 -9.86
CA LYS A 158 -21.32 -1.71 -10.04
C LYS A 158 -20.56 -0.39 -9.99
N SER A 159 -19.76 -0.16 -8.96
CA SER A 159 -18.98 1.07 -8.77
C SER A 159 -17.51 0.92 -9.15
N LYS A 160 -16.99 -0.30 -9.26
CA LYS A 160 -15.54 -0.61 -9.42
C LYS A 160 -14.65 -0.14 -8.26
N ASP A 161 -15.24 0.37 -7.18
CA ASP A 161 -14.56 0.98 -6.03
C ASP A 161 -14.66 0.15 -4.76
N SER A 162 -14.55 -1.18 -4.89
CA SER A 162 -14.51 -2.04 -3.71
C SER A 162 -13.06 -2.29 -3.29
N LEU A 163 -12.80 -2.38 -1.98
CA LEU A 163 -11.46 -2.65 -1.45
C LEU A 163 -10.87 -3.95 -2.03
N LEU A 164 -11.74 -4.94 -2.31
CA LEU A 164 -11.35 -6.17 -2.98
C LEU A 164 -10.89 -5.94 -4.43
N THR A 165 -11.52 -5.00 -5.13
CA THR A 165 -11.11 -4.61 -6.50
C THR A 165 -9.78 -3.89 -6.47
N VAL A 166 -9.59 -2.97 -5.50
CA VAL A 166 -8.32 -2.28 -5.26
C VAL A 166 -7.23 -3.32 -4.98
N TYR A 167 -7.44 -4.24 -4.03
CA TYR A 167 -6.50 -5.30 -3.70
C TYR A 167 -6.12 -6.15 -4.91
N ARG A 168 -7.10 -6.62 -5.69
CA ARG A 168 -6.87 -7.44 -6.89
C ARG A 168 -6.07 -6.67 -7.94
N HIS A 169 -6.32 -5.37 -8.10
CA HIS A 169 -5.58 -4.53 -9.04
C HIS A 169 -4.12 -4.34 -8.59
N LEU A 170 -3.90 -3.95 -7.33
CA LEU A 170 -2.56 -3.77 -6.76
C LEU A 170 -1.75 -5.07 -6.78
N SER A 171 -2.41 -6.22 -6.52
CA SER A 171 -1.76 -7.54 -6.59
C SER A 171 -1.26 -7.85 -8.00
N LYS A 172 -2.04 -7.51 -9.04
CA LYS A 172 -1.60 -7.65 -10.44
C LYS A 172 -0.48 -6.69 -10.79
N LEU A 173 -0.54 -5.43 -10.33
CA LEU A 173 0.54 -4.48 -10.56
C LEU A 173 1.86 -4.98 -9.99
N ARG A 174 1.81 -5.62 -8.84
CA ARG A 174 2.98 -6.20 -8.19
C ARG A 174 3.67 -7.31 -8.99
N GLU A 175 2.99 -7.88 -9.99
CA GLU A 175 3.59 -8.86 -10.91
C GLU A 175 4.58 -8.21 -11.90
N TYR A 176 4.52 -6.89 -12.11
CA TYR A 176 5.49 -6.18 -12.96
C TYR A 176 6.86 -6.03 -12.30
N GLU A 177 7.90 -6.08 -13.13
CA GLU A 177 9.31 -6.09 -12.74
C GLU A 177 9.73 -4.89 -11.89
N SER A 178 9.23 -3.70 -12.25
CA SER A 178 9.49 -2.47 -11.49
C SER A 178 9.01 -2.57 -10.04
N PHE A 179 7.94 -3.30 -9.76
CA PHE A 179 7.47 -3.53 -8.40
C PHE A 179 8.17 -4.71 -7.70
N GLN A 180 8.61 -5.72 -8.44
CA GLN A 180 9.31 -6.88 -7.87
C GLN A 180 10.74 -6.56 -7.44
N PHE A 181 11.51 -5.90 -8.31
CA PHE A 181 12.94 -5.65 -8.10
C PHE A 181 13.40 -4.27 -8.58
N GLY A 182 12.50 -3.41 -9.07
CA GLY A 182 12.84 -2.04 -9.43
C GLY A 182 13.25 -1.19 -8.22
N LEU A 183 14.09 -0.20 -8.50
CA LEU A 183 14.52 0.84 -7.57
C LEU A 183 13.30 1.57 -7.03
N LEU A 184 13.37 1.95 -5.76
CA LEU A 184 12.36 2.71 -5.05
C LEU A 184 12.93 4.10 -4.74
N GLU A 185 12.21 5.12 -5.16
CA GLU A 185 12.44 6.51 -4.75
C GLU A 185 11.13 7.05 -4.19
N TYR A 186 11.18 7.88 -3.16
CA TYR A 186 9.97 8.43 -2.57
C TYR A 186 10.25 9.73 -1.82
N GLY A 187 9.18 10.48 -1.64
CA GLY A 187 9.20 11.74 -0.94
C GLY A 187 7.79 12.22 -0.63
N TYR A 188 7.72 13.46 -0.18
CA TYR A 188 6.45 14.09 0.14
C TYR A 188 6.49 15.58 -0.20
N ASP A 189 5.31 16.14 -0.40
CA ASP A 189 5.07 17.58 -0.43
C ASP A 189 4.22 17.96 0.79
N SER A 190 4.82 18.74 1.70
CA SER A 190 4.11 19.24 2.89
C SER A 190 2.95 20.18 2.54
N SER A 191 3.07 20.95 1.46
CA SER A 191 2.11 21.99 1.14
C SER A 191 0.80 21.41 0.62
N SER A 192 0.90 20.39 -0.24
CA SER A 192 -0.26 19.68 -0.78
C SER A 192 -0.59 18.39 -0.02
N ASN A 193 0.14 18.10 1.07
CA ASN A 193 0.00 16.88 1.88
C ASN A 193 -0.01 15.58 1.04
N ILE A 194 0.89 15.54 0.05
CA ILE A 194 1.06 14.42 -0.87
C ILE A 194 2.24 13.56 -0.42
N PHE A 195 2.04 12.26 -0.37
CA PHE A 195 3.14 11.29 -0.36
C PHE A 195 3.23 10.63 -1.73
N TRP A 196 4.44 10.44 -2.25
CA TRP A 196 4.63 9.82 -3.55
C TRP A 196 5.81 8.87 -3.53
N PHE A 197 5.77 7.87 -4.41
CA PHE A 197 6.91 7.00 -4.65
C PHE A 197 6.94 6.49 -6.09
N ILE A 198 8.16 6.27 -6.57
CA ILE A 198 8.49 5.80 -7.91
C ILE A 198 9.08 4.40 -7.82
N ARG A 199 8.70 3.55 -8.77
CA ARG A 199 9.24 2.21 -8.98
C ARG A 199 9.74 2.09 -10.42
N GLU A 200 11.05 1.89 -10.60
CA GLU A 200 11.66 1.73 -11.93
C GLU A 200 12.62 0.54 -11.99
N ALA A 201 12.49 -0.28 -13.03
CA ALA A 201 13.48 -1.30 -13.40
C ALA A 201 14.00 -1.03 -14.82
N PRO A 202 15.32 -1.16 -15.07
CA PRO A 202 15.89 -0.91 -16.40
C PRO A 202 15.26 -1.79 -17.48
N GLY A 203 14.85 -1.19 -18.61
CA GLY A 203 14.17 -1.93 -19.69
C GLY A 203 12.68 -2.24 -19.45
N HIS A 204 12.13 -1.85 -18.28
CA HIS A 204 10.72 -2.04 -17.93
C HIS A 204 10.02 -0.69 -17.70
N ARG A 205 8.69 -0.71 -17.62
CA ARG A 205 7.87 0.49 -17.39
C ARG A 205 8.20 1.13 -16.05
N GLY A 206 8.34 2.45 -16.01
CA GLY A 206 8.38 3.19 -14.75
C GLY A 206 6.98 3.46 -14.24
N TYR A 207 6.82 3.46 -12.92
CA TYR A 207 5.56 3.77 -12.25
C TYR A 207 5.77 4.85 -11.20
N VAL A 208 4.79 5.74 -11.05
CA VAL A 208 4.69 6.66 -9.92
C VAL A 208 3.34 6.47 -9.25
N THR A 209 3.37 6.30 -7.93
CA THR A 209 2.19 6.27 -7.08
C THR A 209 2.13 7.55 -6.28
N VAL A 210 1.00 8.24 -6.35
CA VAL A 210 0.72 9.49 -5.65
C VAL A 210 -0.44 9.24 -4.69
N LEU A 211 -0.22 9.53 -3.41
CA LEU A 211 -1.18 9.40 -2.33
C LEU A 211 -1.51 10.78 -1.80
N ASN A 212 -2.79 11.17 -1.90
CA ASN A 212 -3.27 12.40 -1.28
C ASN A 212 -3.83 12.09 0.10
N LEU A 213 -3.18 12.63 1.13
CA LEU A 213 -3.50 12.36 2.53
C LEU A 213 -4.38 13.45 3.15
N ASN A 214 -4.86 14.42 2.35
CA ASN A 214 -5.81 15.42 2.83
C ASN A 214 -7.10 14.77 3.31
N GLN A 215 -7.60 15.28 4.44
CA GLN A 215 -8.80 14.76 5.08
C GLN A 215 -10.07 15.42 4.57
N ASP A 216 -9.97 16.66 4.10
CA ASP A 216 -11.09 17.41 3.53
C ASP A 216 -11.43 16.84 2.15
N PRO A 217 -12.64 16.29 1.94
CA PRO A 217 -13.05 15.68 0.67
C PRO A 217 -13.05 16.66 -0.52
N ASP A 218 -13.16 17.97 -0.26
CA ASP A 218 -13.22 19.01 -1.29
C ASP A 218 -11.81 19.51 -1.68
N GLU A 219 -10.77 19.07 -0.97
CA GLU A 219 -9.40 19.51 -1.22
C GLU A 219 -8.78 18.73 -2.39
N ILE A 220 -8.46 19.45 -3.47
CA ILE A 220 -7.79 18.92 -4.65
C ILE A 220 -6.37 19.44 -4.67
N ALA A 221 -5.39 18.53 -4.60
CA ALA A 221 -3.99 18.87 -4.75
C ALA A 221 -3.65 19.07 -6.22
N HIS A 222 -2.99 20.17 -6.54
CA HIS A 222 -2.42 20.44 -7.86
C HIS A 222 -0.94 20.10 -7.81
N ILE A 223 -0.50 19.15 -8.63
CA ILE A 223 0.89 18.65 -8.59
C ILE A 223 1.51 18.57 -9.98
N SER A 224 2.84 18.67 -9.98
CA SER A 224 3.72 18.32 -11.08
C SER A 224 4.56 17.11 -10.67
N LEU A 225 4.46 15.99 -11.41
CA LEU A 225 5.27 14.79 -11.13
C LEU A 225 6.76 15.06 -11.33
N TYR A 226 7.10 15.97 -12.24
CA TYR A 226 8.46 16.42 -12.47
C TYR A 226 9.03 17.10 -11.20
N ASP A 227 8.26 18.01 -10.60
CA ASP A 227 8.68 18.74 -9.40
C ASP A 227 8.75 17.84 -8.16
N LEU A 228 7.83 16.88 -8.05
CA LEU A 228 7.78 15.94 -6.93
C LEU A 228 9.03 15.07 -6.90
N SER A 229 9.36 14.45 -8.03
CA SER A 229 10.40 13.45 -8.08
C SER A 229 11.80 14.01 -8.24
N LYS A 230 11.93 15.18 -8.91
CA LYS A 230 13.21 15.69 -9.43
C LYS A 230 13.99 14.64 -10.25
N THR A 231 13.31 13.59 -10.70
CA THR A 231 13.87 12.50 -11.48
C THR A 231 13.29 12.51 -12.88
N ASP A 232 13.82 11.65 -13.75
CA ASP A 232 13.47 11.58 -15.18
C ASP A 232 12.05 11.00 -15.40
N VAL A 233 11.02 11.55 -14.75
CA VAL A 233 9.62 11.32 -15.11
C VAL A 233 9.37 12.07 -16.42
N PRO A 234 8.89 11.41 -17.48
CA PRO A 234 8.64 12.08 -18.75
C PRO A 234 7.47 13.05 -18.63
N SER A 235 7.47 14.08 -19.48
CA SER A 235 6.40 15.09 -19.57
C SER A 235 5.02 14.50 -19.91
N ARG A 236 4.99 13.25 -20.38
CA ARG A 236 3.77 12.51 -20.69
C ARG A 236 3.78 11.17 -20.00
N VAL A 237 2.74 10.93 -19.22
CA VAL A 237 2.48 9.66 -18.53
C VAL A 237 1.14 9.08 -18.93
N HIS A 238 0.93 7.82 -18.60
CA HIS A 238 -0.33 7.12 -18.77
C HIS A 238 -0.97 6.85 -17.42
N TYR A 239 -2.29 6.84 -17.41
CA TYR A 239 -3.05 6.53 -16.22
C TYR A 239 -3.19 5.02 -16.02
N GLU A 240 -2.67 4.48 -14.92
CA GLU A 240 -2.85 3.05 -14.57
C GLU A 240 -4.09 2.84 -13.70
N TYR A 241 -4.20 3.63 -12.61
CA TYR A 241 -5.20 3.37 -11.58
C TYR A 241 -5.56 4.60 -10.74
N GLN A 242 -6.84 4.73 -10.39
CA GLN A 242 -7.35 5.75 -9.47
C GLN A 242 -8.27 5.11 -8.46
N TRP A 243 -8.15 5.56 -7.23
CA TRP A 243 -9.17 5.36 -6.22
C TRP A 243 -9.33 6.64 -5.38
N PRO A 244 -10.56 7.08 -5.07
CA PRO A 244 -11.81 6.62 -5.65
C PRO A 244 -11.83 6.89 -7.17
N LYS A 245 -12.56 6.08 -7.94
CA LYS A 245 -12.53 6.22 -9.38
C LYS A 245 -13.25 7.49 -9.82
N ALA A 246 -12.49 8.49 -10.28
CA ALA A 246 -13.08 9.64 -10.95
C ALA A 246 -13.51 9.26 -12.38
N HIS A 247 -14.32 10.12 -13.01
CA HIS A 247 -14.61 10.03 -14.44
C HIS A 247 -13.34 10.36 -15.26
N LEU A 248 -12.40 9.42 -15.27
CA LEU A 248 -11.22 9.49 -16.11
C LEU A 248 -11.62 9.40 -17.58
N PRO A 249 -10.87 10.06 -18.48
CA PRO A 249 -11.06 9.87 -19.91
C PRO A 249 -10.99 8.37 -20.24
N THR A 250 -12.02 7.87 -20.91
CA THR A 250 -12.27 6.43 -21.12
C THR A 250 -11.18 5.71 -21.92
N SER A 251 -10.28 6.44 -22.57
CA SER A 251 -9.15 5.87 -23.30
C SER A 251 -7.95 5.67 -22.37
N ARG A 252 -7.58 4.41 -22.14
CA ARG A 252 -6.28 4.02 -21.51
C ARG A 252 -5.04 4.61 -22.20
N GLU A 253 -5.21 5.15 -23.40
CA GLU A 253 -4.16 5.75 -24.23
C GLU A 253 -4.15 7.28 -24.16
N ALA A 254 -5.01 7.92 -23.37
CA ALA A 254 -4.91 9.35 -23.15
C ALA A 254 -3.60 9.64 -22.39
N HIS A 255 -2.63 10.22 -23.09
CA HIS A 255 -1.46 10.79 -22.46
C HIS A 255 -1.90 11.96 -21.57
N ILE A 256 -1.39 11.97 -20.34
CA ILE A 256 -1.64 13.03 -19.38
C ILE A 256 -0.34 13.81 -19.21
N ASP A 257 -0.47 15.13 -19.17
CA ASP A 257 0.61 16.04 -18.86
C ASP A 257 1.05 15.83 -17.41
N SER A 258 2.34 15.52 -17.20
CA SER A 258 2.90 15.29 -15.87
C SER A 258 2.89 16.54 -15.00
N ASP A 259 2.79 17.73 -15.60
CA ASP A 259 3.05 19.00 -14.92
C ASP A 259 1.76 19.65 -14.39
N ASN A 260 0.59 19.09 -14.76
CA ASN A 260 -0.70 19.66 -14.43
C ASN A 260 -1.71 18.57 -14.03
N LEU A 261 -1.47 17.95 -12.87
CA LEU A 261 -2.34 16.91 -12.34
C LEU A 261 -3.19 17.41 -11.18
N PHE A 262 -4.46 17.02 -11.20
CA PHE A 262 -5.42 17.27 -10.13
C PHE A 262 -5.69 15.97 -9.38
N ILE A 263 -5.34 15.96 -8.10
CA ILE A 263 -5.38 14.78 -7.25
C ILE A 263 -6.37 15.02 -6.12
N HIS A 264 -7.51 14.33 -6.15
CA HIS A 264 -8.52 14.43 -5.11
C HIS A 264 -7.97 14.03 -3.73
N SER A 265 -8.49 14.61 -2.66
CA SER A 265 -8.24 14.19 -1.28
C SER A 265 -8.46 12.69 -1.08
N GLN A 266 -7.76 12.10 -0.11
CA GLN A 266 -7.96 10.70 0.26
C GLN A 266 -7.89 9.73 -0.93
N SER A 267 -6.98 9.96 -1.88
CA SER A 267 -6.93 9.20 -3.12
C SER A 267 -5.59 8.50 -3.37
N VAL A 268 -5.64 7.47 -4.20
CA VAL A 268 -4.50 6.73 -4.75
C VAL A 268 -4.52 6.93 -6.26
N ASN A 269 -3.42 7.45 -6.81
CA ASN A 269 -3.29 7.69 -8.25
C ASN A 269 -1.99 7.04 -8.70
N ILE A 270 -2.07 6.16 -9.69
CA ILE A 270 -0.93 5.42 -10.22
C ILE A 270 -0.80 5.78 -11.69
N PHE A 271 0.38 6.26 -12.05
CA PHE A 271 0.74 6.59 -13.42
C PHE A 271 1.91 5.72 -13.86
N TRP A 272 2.04 5.52 -15.15
CA TRP A 272 3.15 4.76 -15.73
C TRP A 272 3.69 5.42 -16.98
N TRP A 273 4.93 5.10 -17.31
CA TRP A 273 5.56 5.47 -18.58
C TRP A 273 6.30 4.28 -19.20
N GLY A 274 6.53 4.37 -20.51
CA GLY A 274 7.24 3.35 -21.26
C GLY A 274 8.64 3.07 -20.71
N ALA A 275 9.21 1.95 -21.13
CA ALA A 275 10.55 1.57 -20.70
C ALA A 275 11.58 2.65 -21.07
N LYS A 276 12.37 3.09 -20.09
CA LYS A 276 13.59 3.81 -20.38
C LYS A 276 14.51 2.83 -21.09
N LEU A 277 14.71 3.03 -22.39
CA LEU A 277 15.81 2.38 -23.10
C LEU A 277 17.06 2.74 -22.31
N GLN A 278 17.77 1.73 -21.79
CA GLN A 278 19.09 1.96 -21.23
C GLN A 278 19.86 2.71 -22.31
N LYS A 279 20.24 3.98 -22.04
CA LYS A 279 21.31 4.58 -22.83
C LYS A 279 22.45 3.59 -22.73
N PRO A 280 22.98 3.08 -23.86
CA PRO A 280 24.07 2.12 -23.80
C PRO A 280 25.12 2.74 -22.89
N ASN A 281 25.48 2.04 -21.82
CA ASN A 281 26.60 2.44 -20.99
C ASN A 281 27.83 2.40 -21.91
N ILE A 282 28.17 3.53 -22.52
CA ILE A 282 29.45 3.75 -23.18
C ILE A 282 30.47 3.91 -22.04
N PHE A 283 30.66 2.84 -21.27
CA PHE A 283 31.84 2.63 -20.45
C PHE A 283 32.80 1.77 -21.27
N PHE A 284 33.20 2.28 -22.44
CA PHE A 284 34.54 1.97 -22.94
C PHE A 284 35.52 2.82 -22.13
N LYS A 285 35.82 2.38 -20.90
CA LYS A 285 37.12 2.71 -20.31
C LYS A 285 38.14 1.88 -21.10
N THR A 286 38.74 2.49 -22.10
CA THR A 286 39.98 2.04 -22.71
C THR A 286 41.04 1.93 -21.62
N ALA A 287 41.16 0.75 -21.02
CA ALA A 287 42.33 0.37 -20.24
C ALA A 287 43.46 0.05 -21.22
N LYS A 288 44.07 1.10 -21.80
CA LYS A 288 45.30 0.95 -22.59
C LYS A 288 46.08 2.26 -22.67
N GLU A 289 46.56 2.75 -21.53
CA GLU A 289 47.64 3.75 -21.50
C GLU A 289 48.14 3.88 -20.04
N HIS A 290 48.92 2.91 -19.58
CA HIS A 290 49.94 3.06 -18.52
C HIS A 290 50.91 1.87 -18.64
N SER A 291 51.57 1.81 -19.79
CA SER A 291 52.76 0.98 -20.05
C SER A 291 53.57 1.75 -21.08
N GLN A 292 54.16 2.85 -20.64
CA GLN A 292 55.31 3.55 -21.20
C GLN A 292 55.42 4.89 -20.48
N ASN A 293 56.19 4.92 -19.40
CA ASN A 293 57.27 5.89 -19.19
C ASN A 293 57.78 5.79 -17.74
N HIS A 294 59.07 5.41 -17.66
CA HIS A 294 60.02 5.50 -16.54
C HIS A 294 59.85 4.58 -15.34
#